data_AF-A0A143QN20-F1
#
_entry.id   AF-A0A143QN20-F1
#
_cell.length_a   1.000
_cell.length_b   1.000
_cell.length_c   1.000
_cell.angle_alpha   90.00
_cell.angle_beta   90.00
_cell.angle_gamma   90.00
#
_symmetry.space_group_name_H-M   'P 1'
#
loop_
_entity.id
_entity.type
_entity.pdbx_description
1 polymer ?
#
loop_
_entity_poly.entity_id
_entity_poly.type
_entity_poly.pdbx_seq_one_letter_code
_entity_poly.pdbx_strand_id
1 'polypeptide(L)'
;MTTVLSNPLRPALLAAARSPKLQATVTRLRATRSLVDRFVAGESEPAVVTAVDALLASGRFVSVDYLGEDTTDRAQATATVQSYLSLIQRFSTRSTAGNALEVSLKLSALGQGIDRTLALENAREICTAAAAAGVWVTVDAEDHTTTDSTLSIVRELRQDFPDLGTVLQAYLKRTEADCQELSGPRSRIRLCKGAYNEPASVAFQGARDVSDSYLRCLEVLMNGSGYPMVASHDPEMIEAAERLAANAGRSAADFEFQMLFGIRDQEQRRLVDVGQHVRVYVPYGEQWYGYFMRRLAERPANLMFFARSLISRN
;
A
#
# COMPACT_ATOMS: atom_id res chain seq x y z
N MET A 1 22.56 6.17 -17.60
CA MET A 1 22.64 4.72 -17.32
C MET A 1 23.07 4.54 -15.87
N THR A 2 22.12 4.62 -14.95
CA THR A 2 22.36 4.37 -13.52
C THR A 2 21.83 2.97 -13.26
N THR A 3 22.73 2.00 -13.19
CA THR A 3 22.43 0.62 -12.82
C THR A 3 21.79 0.65 -11.42
N VAL A 4 20.47 0.46 -11.34
CA VAL A 4 19.81 0.11 -10.09
C VAL A 4 20.32 -1.30 -9.76
N LEU A 5 21.42 -1.38 -9.00
CA LEU A 5 21.90 -2.63 -8.45
C LEU A 5 20.75 -3.26 -7.68
N SER A 6 20.28 -4.41 -8.18
CA SER A 6 19.42 -5.30 -7.42
C SER A 6 20.09 -5.50 -6.06
N ASN A 7 19.38 -5.14 -4.99
CA ASN A 7 19.92 -5.21 -3.65
C ASN A 7 20.31 -6.67 -3.33
N PRO A 8 21.61 -7.03 -3.25
CA PRO A 8 22.03 -8.42 -3.06
C PRO A 8 21.59 -8.98 -1.70
N LEU A 9 21.23 -8.09 -0.76
CA LEU A 9 20.72 -8.45 0.55
C LEU A 9 19.20 -8.62 0.57
N ARG A 10 18.48 -8.34 -0.54
CA ARG A 10 17.01 -8.43 -0.60
C ARG A 10 16.49 -9.81 -0.15
N PRO A 11 17.01 -10.96 -0.62
CA PRO A 11 16.54 -12.26 -0.16
C PRO A 11 16.77 -12.47 1.35
N ALA A 12 17.92 -12.03 1.87
CA ALA A 12 18.26 -12.16 3.28
C ALA A 12 17.38 -11.26 4.17
N LEU A 13 17.06 -10.05 3.74
CA LEU A 13 16.16 -9.14 4.45
C LEU A 13 14.71 -9.62 4.42
N LEU A 14 14.24 -10.15 3.29
CA LEU A 14 12.92 -10.76 3.19
C LEU A 14 12.80 -12.02 4.05
N ALA A 15 13.87 -12.83 4.14
CA ALA A 15 13.93 -13.94 5.08
C ALA A 15 13.95 -13.46 6.54
N ALA A 16 14.71 -12.39 6.84
CA ALA A 16 14.76 -11.78 8.17
C ALA A 16 13.43 -11.16 8.60
N ALA A 17 12.62 -10.67 7.66
CA ALA A 17 11.25 -10.18 7.90
C ALA A 17 10.34 -11.28 8.47
N ARG A 18 10.62 -12.55 8.17
CA ARG A 18 9.87 -13.72 8.64
C ARG A 18 10.46 -14.37 9.91
N SER A 19 11.45 -13.75 10.57
CA SER A 19 12.15 -14.34 11.71
C SER A 19 11.74 -13.73 13.07
N PRO A 20 11.04 -14.47 13.94
CA PRO A 20 10.60 -13.98 15.25
C PRO A 20 11.76 -13.62 16.20
N LYS A 21 12.89 -14.33 16.09
CA LYS A 21 14.08 -14.06 16.93
C LYS A 21 14.74 -12.72 16.56
N LEU A 22 14.79 -12.40 15.27
CA LEU A 22 15.32 -11.12 14.81
C LEU A 22 14.37 -9.98 15.13
N GLN A 23 13.05 -10.19 14.97
CA GLN A 23 12.02 -9.25 15.42
C GLN A 23 12.22 -8.87 16.89
N ALA A 24 12.28 -9.85 17.79
CA ALA A 24 12.44 -9.61 19.23
C ALA A 24 13.74 -8.87 19.61
N THR A 25 14.79 -9.00 18.79
CA THR A 25 16.07 -8.32 19.01
C THR A 25 16.02 -6.88 18.51
N VAL A 26 15.46 -6.65 17.32
CA VAL A 26 15.37 -5.34 16.68
C VAL A 26 14.37 -4.41 17.37
N THR A 27 13.25 -4.94 17.88
CA THR A 27 12.23 -4.17 18.61
C THR A 27 12.73 -3.62 19.95
N ARG A 28 13.76 -4.24 20.54
CA ARG A 28 14.34 -3.82 21.84
C ARG A 28 15.38 -2.70 21.73
N LEU A 29 15.85 -2.37 20.52
CA LEU A 29 16.89 -1.36 20.32
C LEU A 29 16.27 0.04 20.22
N ARG A 30 16.70 0.99 21.05
CA ARG A 30 16.21 2.39 20.96
C ARG A 30 16.59 3.09 19.65
N ALA A 31 17.75 2.74 19.08
CA ALA A 31 18.24 3.32 17.83
C ALA A 31 17.41 2.90 16.60
N THR A 32 16.76 1.74 16.63
CA THR A 32 15.89 1.28 15.54
C THR A 32 14.53 1.96 15.61
N ARG A 33 14.03 2.30 16.81
CA ARG A 33 12.75 3.01 17.00
C ARG A 33 12.70 4.35 16.26
N SER A 34 13.72 5.21 16.39
CA SER A 34 13.76 6.50 15.67
C SER A 34 13.75 6.37 14.15
N LEU A 35 14.25 5.25 13.61
CA LEU A 35 14.24 4.98 12.17
C LEU A 35 12.91 4.37 11.72
N VAL A 36 12.27 3.58 12.58
CA VAL A 36 10.93 3.03 12.38
C VAL A 36 9.88 4.13 12.38
N ASP A 37 9.97 5.10 13.30
CA ASP A 37 9.06 6.27 13.40
C ASP A 37 9.05 7.12 12.12
N ARG A 38 10.08 7.00 11.27
CA ARG A 38 10.12 7.66 9.97
C ARG A 38 9.17 7.00 8.95
N PHE A 39 8.93 5.69 9.06
CA PHE A 39 8.18 4.90 8.07
C PHE A 39 6.87 4.35 8.62
N VAL A 40 6.64 4.46 9.93
CA VAL A 40 5.46 4.01 10.65
C VAL A 40 5.00 5.14 11.55
N ALA A 41 3.71 5.49 11.51
CA ALA A 41 3.20 6.63 12.27
C ALA A 41 3.20 6.41 13.80
N GLY A 42 3.37 5.15 14.21
CA GLY A 42 3.45 4.73 15.60
C GLY A 42 2.75 3.38 15.82
N GLU A 43 2.76 2.93 17.06
CA GLU A 43 2.13 1.65 17.46
C GLU A 43 0.65 1.84 17.89
N SER A 44 0.18 3.08 18.04
CA SER A 44 -1.14 3.39 18.61
C SER A 44 -2.03 4.22 17.69
N GLU A 45 -3.33 4.08 17.88
CA GLU A 45 -4.35 4.82 17.14
C GLU A 45 -4.23 6.36 17.29
N PRO A 46 -3.97 6.93 18.49
CA PRO A 46 -3.73 8.38 18.61
C PRO A 46 -2.52 8.88 17.81
N ALA A 47 -1.47 8.05 17.69
CA ALA A 47 -0.28 8.41 16.94
C ALA A 47 -0.56 8.49 15.43
N VAL A 48 -1.26 7.50 14.87
CA VAL A 48 -1.65 7.54 13.44
C VAL A 48 -2.62 8.66 13.14
N VAL A 49 -3.56 8.96 14.05
CA VAL A 49 -4.46 10.11 13.93
C VAL A 49 -3.68 11.43 13.83
N THR A 50 -2.66 11.62 14.67
CA THR A 50 -1.81 12.82 14.62
C THR A 50 -1.08 12.94 13.27
N ALA A 51 -0.55 11.83 12.75
CA ALA A 51 0.11 11.81 11.44
C ALA A 51 -0.87 12.11 10.30
N VAL A 52 -2.08 11.54 10.35
CA VAL A 52 -3.17 11.78 9.38
C VAL A 52 -3.51 13.27 9.34
N ASP A 53 -3.72 13.91 10.50
CA ASP A 53 -4.10 15.32 10.56
C ASP A 53 -3.01 16.23 9.98
N ALA A 54 -1.73 15.92 10.25
CA ALA A 54 -0.60 16.66 9.68
C ALA A 54 -0.47 16.50 8.16
N LEU A 55 -0.77 15.31 7.61
CA LEU A 55 -0.77 15.06 6.18
C LEU A 55 -1.93 15.79 5.48
N LEU A 56 -3.14 15.70 6.03
CA LEU A 56 -4.30 16.40 5.50
C LEU A 56 -4.12 17.92 5.49
N ALA A 57 -3.58 18.49 6.58
CA ALA A 57 -3.30 19.93 6.68
C ALA A 57 -2.31 20.45 5.62
N SER A 58 -1.56 19.55 4.99
CA SER A 58 -0.61 19.86 3.91
C SER A 58 -1.12 19.50 2.51
N GLY A 59 -2.43 19.26 2.36
CA GLY A 59 -3.06 18.97 1.07
C GLY A 59 -2.85 17.54 0.56
N ARG A 60 -2.28 16.63 1.37
CA ARG A 60 -2.07 15.23 1.02
C ARG A 60 -3.23 14.38 1.51
N PHE A 61 -3.71 13.49 0.66
CA PHE A 61 -4.66 12.45 1.04
C PHE A 61 -3.95 11.34 1.82
N VAL A 62 -4.71 10.50 2.50
CA VAL A 62 -4.16 9.43 3.34
C VAL A 62 -4.84 8.10 3.06
N SER A 63 -4.04 7.03 3.09
CA SER A 63 -4.50 5.64 3.21
C SER A 63 -3.87 5.05 4.47
N VAL A 64 -4.66 4.62 5.43
CA VAL A 64 -4.14 4.02 6.67
C VAL A 64 -4.20 2.50 6.62
N ASP A 65 -3.09 1.86 6.99
CA ASP A 65 -2.94 0.40 7.09
C ASP A 65 -2.71 0.01 8.55
N TYR A 66 -3.62 -0.76 9.13
CA TYR A 66 -3.41 -1.36 10.44
C TYR A 66 -2.57 -2.62 10.28
N LEU A 67 -1.37 -2.60 10.86
CA LEU A 67 -0.37 -3.63 10.67
C LEU A 67 -0.78 -4.94 11.35
N GLY A 68 -1.11 -5.91 10.49
CA GLY A 68 -1.31 -7.32 10.79
C GLY A 68 -1.45 -8.08 9.47
N GLU A 69 -0.94 -9.30 9.41
CA GLU A 69 -0.94 -10.17 8.22
C GLU A 69 -1.06 -11.64 8.65
N ASP A 70 -1.53 -12.51 7.74
CA ASP A 70 -1.47 -13.98 7.88
C ASP A 70 -2.11 -14.53 9.17
N THR A 71 -3.25 -13.97 9.59
CA THR A 71 -3.91 -14.49 10.81
C THR A 71 -4.49 -15.87 10.58
N THR A 72 -4.17 -16.79 11.47
CA THR A 72 -4.78 -18.13 11.55
C THR A 72 -5.76 -18.24 12.73
N ASP A 73 -5.99 -17.14 13.45
CA ASP A 73 -6.91 -17.06 14.57
C ASP A 73 -8.10 -16.13 14.25
N ARG A 74 -9.31 -16.65 14.48
CA ARG A 74 -10.56 -15.91 14.31
C ARG A 74 -10.65 -14.74 15.28
N ALA A 75 -10.17 -14.89 16.52
CA ALA A 75 -10.21 -13.81 17.51
C ALA A 75 -9.30 -12.65 17.10
N GLN A 76 -8.12 -12.95 16.54
CA GLN A 76 -7.24 -11.94 15.97
C GLN A 76 -7.88 -11.26 14.74
N ALA A 77 -8.56 -12.00 13.86
CA ALA A 77 -9.31 -11.39 12.75
C ALA A 77 -10.39 -10.42 13.23
N THR A 78 -11.16 -10.80 14.26
CA THR A 78 -12.15 -9.92 14.91
C THR A 78 -11.49 -8.68 15.50
N ALA A 79 -10.34 -8.80 16.17
CA ALA A 79 -9.61 -7.66 16.72
C ALA A 79 -9.11 -6.70 15.62
N THR A 80 -8.68 -7.22 14.47
CA THR A 80 -8.34 -6.43 13.28
C THR A 80 -9.54 -5.62 12.79
N VAL A 81 -10.72 -6.26 12.65
CA VAL A 81 -11.96 -5.56 12.27
C VAL A 81 -12.28 -4.44 13.24
N GLN A 82 -12.26 -4.71 14.56
CA GLN A 82 -12.54 -3.69 15.58
C GLN A 82 -11.57 -2.51 15.51
N SER A 83 -10.30 -2.76 15.19
CA SER A 83 -9.30 -1.69 15.00
C SER A 83 -9.64 -0.79 13.82
N TYR A 84 -10.09 -1.37 12.69
CA TYR A 84 -10.57 -0.58 11.55
C TYR A 84 -11.86 0.20 11.87
N LEU A 85 -12.83 -0.42 12.54
CA LEU A 85 -14.08 0.25 12.92
C LEU A 85 -13.83 1.45 13.85
N SER A 86 -12.96 1.29 14.85
CA SER A 86 -12.53 2.36 15.74
C SER A 86 -11.88 3.52 14.97
N LEU A 87 -10.95 3.20 14.05
CA LEU A 87 -10.28 4.21 13.22
C LEU A 87 -11.26 4.95 12.31
N ILE A 88 -12.16 4.24 11.63
CA ILE A 88 -13.19 4.81 10.75
C ILE A 88 -14.13 5.72 11.55
N GLN A 89 -14.52 5.32 12.77
CA GLN A 89 -15.34 6.15 13.64
C GLN A 89 -14.65 7.46 14.02
N ARG A 90 -13.32 7.50 14.13
CA ARG A 90 -12.61 8.77 14.32
C ARG A 90 -12.61 9.60 13.05
N PHE A 91 -12.46 8.98 11.89
CA PHE A 91 -12.48 9.67 10.60
C PHE A 91 -13.84 10.32 10.32
N SER A 92 -14.96 9.67 10.67
CA SER A 92 -16.31 10.20 10.45
C SER A 92 -16.58 11.54 11.16
N THR A 93 -15.83 11.85 12.23
CA THR A 93 -15.96 13.12 12.96
C THR A 93 -15.22 14.30 12.30
N ARG A 94 -14.49 14.06 11.21
CA ARG A 94 -13.70 15.09 10.51
C ARG A 94 -14.51 15.74 9.39
N SER A 95 -14.31 17.05 9.23
CA SER A 95 -14.77 17.76 8.03
C SER A 95 -13.66 17.70 6.97
N THR A 96 -13.64 16.62 6.20
CA THR A 96 -12.69 16.41 5.09
C THR A 96 -13.45 16.09 3.81
N ALA A 97 -12.85 16.36 2.65
CA ALA A 97 -13.39 15.86 1.38
C ALA A 97 -13.48 14.33 1.42
N GLY A 98 -14.56 13.74 0.91
CA GLY A 98 -14.88 12.31 1.09
C GLY A 98 -13.88 11.32 0.44
N ASN A 99 -12.97 11.79 -0.41
CA ASN A 99 -11.90 10.96 -0.97
C ASN A 99 -10.55 11.15 -0.28
N ALA A 100 -10.41 12.11 0.63
CA ALA A 100 -9.13 12.44 1.27
C ALA A 100 -8.66 11.36 2.26
N LEU A 101 -9.59 10.53 2.75
CA LEU A 101 -9.35 9.46 3.72
C LEU A 101 -9.65 8.10 3.12
N GLU A 102 -8.73 7.17 3.33
CA GLU A 102 -8.84 5.77 2.92
C GLU A 102 -8.28 4.85 4.02
N VAL A 103 -8.79 3.62 4.09
CA VAL A 103 -8.13 2.50 4.76
C VAL A 103 -7.69 1.43 3.74
N SER A 104 -6.51 0.86 3.93
CA SER A 104 -6.00 -0.27 3.14
C SER A 104 -6.12 -1.57 3.96
N LEU A 105 -6.77 -2.59 3.40
CA LEU A 105 -7.07 -3.84 4.10
C LEU A 105 -6.26 -5.00 3.51
N LYS A 106 -5.77 -5.91 4.35
CA LYS A 106 -5.21 -7.20 3.92
C LYS A 106 -6.18 -8.30 4.31
N LEU A 107 -6.61 -9.11 3.34
CA LEU A 107 -7.62 -10.14 3.58
C LEU A 107 -7.07 -11.28 4.43
N SER A 108 -5.75 -11.55 4.36
CA SER A 108 -5.09 -12.48 5.26
C SER A 108 -5.31 -12.12 6.73
N ALA A 109 -5.28 -10.83 7.08
CA ALA A 109 -5.53 -10.31 8.42
C ALA A 109 -7.01 -10.36 8.85
N LEU A 110 -7.91 -10.53 7.88
CA LEU A 110 -9.35 -10.69 8.07
C LEU A 110 -9.79 -12.17 8.05
N GLY A 111 -8.83 -13.10 7.97
CA GLY A 111 -9.10 -14.54 8.07
C GLY A 111 -9.17 -15.28 6.73
N GLN A 112 -8.64 -14.73 5.64
CA GLN A 112 -8.68 -15.38 4.31
C GLN A 112 -8.01 -16.76 4.30
N GLY A 113 -6.94 -16.94 5.10
CA GLY A 113 -6.26 -18.23 5.26
C GLY A 113 -7.05 -19.26 6.09
N ILE A 114 -8.08 -18.83 6.82
CA ILE A 114 -8.96 -19.69 7.62
C ILE A 114 -10.17 -20.09 6.78
N ASP A 115 -10.88 -19.09 6.24
CA ASP A 115 -12.12 -19.24 5.51
C ASP A 115 -12.37 -18.00 4.64
N ARG A 116 -12.59 -18.19 3.33
CA ARG A 116 -12.90 -17.11 2.39
C ARG A 116 -14.15 -16.32 2.84
N THR A 117 -15.17 -17.01 3.35
CA THR A 117 -16.44 -16.42 3.79
C THR A 117 -16.22 -15.50 4.98
N LEU A 118 -15.37 -15.92 5.94
CA LEU A 118 -15.00 -15.10 7.08
C LEU A 118 -14.32 -13.79 6.65
N ALA A 119 -13.35 -13.88 5.73
CA ALA A 119 -12.67 -12.68 5.22
C ALA A 119 -13.62 -11.73 4.49
N LEU A 120 -14.54 -12.28 3.69
CA LEU A 120 -15.57 -11.50 3.00
C LEU A 120 -16.49 -10.78 3.99
N GLU A 121 -17.02 -11.47 4.99
CA GLU A 121 -17.94 -10.90 5.99
C GLU A 121 -17.24 -9.79 6.80
N ASN A 122 -16.02 -10.05 7.27
CA ASN A 122 -15.21 -9.07 7.97
C ASN A 122 -14.91 -7.84 7.09
N ALA A 123 -14.56 -8.04 5.82
CA ALA A 123 -14.32 -6.94 4.89
C ALA A 123 -15.61 -6.15 4.59
N ARG A 124 -16.76 -6.82 4.47
CA ARG A 124 -18.08 -6.18 4.27
C ARG A 124 -18.45 -5.30 5.47
N GLU A 125 -18.18 -5.74 6.69
CA GLU A 125 -18.41 -4.95 7.90
C GLU A 125 -17.61 -3.63 7.87
N ILE A 126 -16.31 -3.72 7.56
CA ILE A 126 -15.44 -2.54 7.42
C ILE A 126 -15.92 -1.62 6.29
N CYS A 127 -16.25 -2.18 5.11
CA CYS A 127 -16.74 -1.40 3.98
C CYS A 127 -18.06 -0.68 4.30
N THR A 128 -18.95 -1.32 5.06
CA THR A 128 -20.22 -0.71 5.50
C THR A 128 -19.97 0.52 6.37
N ALA A 129 -19.09 0.38 7.38
CA ALA A 129 -18.72 1.49 8.24
C ALA A 129 -18.00 2.60 7.47
N ALA A 130 -17.09 2.25 6.57
CA ALA A 130 -16.35 3.21 5.77
C ALA A 130 -17.27 4.00 4.83
N ALA A 131 -18.23 3.33 4.17
CA ALA A 131 -19.22 3.98 3.33
C ALA A 131 -20.10 4.98 4.12
N ALA A 132 -20.54 4.60 5.32
CA ALA A 132 -21.30 5.49 6.20
C ALA A 132 -20.49 6.72 6.67
N ALA A 133 -19.17 6.57 6.79
CA ALA A 133 -18.25 7.63 7.20
C ALA A 133 -17.70 8.48 6.05
N GLY A 134 -18.00 8.13 4.79
CA GLY A 134 -17.38 8.77 3.63
C GLY A 134 -15.86 8.53 3.56
N VAL A 135 -15.42 7.32 3.92
CA VAL A 135 -14.02 6.88 3.88
C VAL A 135 -13.87 5.84 2.78
N TRP A 136 -12.82 5.98 1.96
CA TRP A 136 -12.50 4.99 0.94
C TRP A 136 -11.89 3.72 1.52
N VAL A 137 -12.06 2.62 0.81
CA VAL A 137 -11.41 1.34 1.12
C VAL A 137 -10.65 0.85 -0.10
N THR A 138 -9.46 0.31 0.12
CA THR A 138 -8.70 -0.45 -0.88
C THR A 138 -8.25 -1.78 -0.29
N VAL A 139 -8.48 -2.88 -1.00
CA VAL A 139 -7.96 -4.20 -0.62
C VAL A 139 -6.55 -4.38 -1.19
N ASP A 140 -5.56 -4.51 -0.32
CA ASP A 140 -4.16 -4.71 -0.69
C ASP A 140 -3.93 -6.07 -1.34
N ALA A 141 -3.01 -6.10 -2.31
CA ALA A 141 -2.53 -7.32 -2.93
C ALA A 141 -1.42 -7.93 -2.08
N GLU A 142 -1.57 -9.21 -1.79
CA GLU A 142 -0.62 -10.00 -1.01
C GLU A 142 0.23 -10.85 -1.96
N ASP A 143 0.73 -12.01 -1.54
CA ASP A 143 1.50 -12.88 -2.45
C ASP A 143 0.62 -13.50 -3.55
N HIS A 144 1.25 -14.03 -4.61
CA HIS A 144 0.56 -14.52 -5.80
C HIS A 144 -0.45 -15.64 -5.52
N THR A 145 -0.30 -16.39 -4.43
CA THR A 145 -1.18 -17.54 -4.13
C THR A 145 -2.57 -17.11 -3.69
N THR A 146 -2.73 -15.87 -3.20
CA THR A 146 -4.02 -15.32 -2.74
C THR A 146 -4.71 -14.45 -3.78
N THR A 147 -4.05 -14.11 -4.90
CA THR A 147 -4.53 -13.13 -5.89
C THR A 147 -5.95 -13.43 -6.38
N ASP A 148 -6.24 -14.66 -6.80
CA ASP A 148 -7.57 -15.01 -7.31
C ASP A 148 -8.67 -14.96 -6.24
N SER A 149 -8.35 -15.42 -5.02
CA SER A 149 -9.26 -15.33 -3.87
C SER A 149 -9.57 -13.88 -3.53
N THR A 150 -8.54 -13.02 -3.51
CA THR A 150 -8.66 -11.59 -3.24
C THR A 150 -9.50 -10.89 -4.30
N LEU A 151 -9.21 -11.09 -5.59
CA LEU A 151 -9.99 -10.48 -6.67
C LEU A 151 -11.44 -11.01 -6.69
N SER A 152 -11.68 -12.27 -6.32
CA SER A 152 -13.04 -12.80 -6.15
C SER A 152 -13.82 -12.09 -5.05
N ILE A 153 -13.23 -11.91 -3.86
CA ILE A 153 -13.85 -11.19 -2.74
C ILE A 153 -14.12 -9.71 -3.13
N VAL A 154 -13.16 -9.06 -3.80
CA VAL A 154 -13.33 -7.68 -4.28
C VAL A 154 -14.51 -7.56 -5.26
N ARG A 155 -14.63 -8.47 -6.23
CA ARG A 155 -15.76 -8.47 -7.18
C ARG A 155 -17.10 -8.62 -6.47
N GLU A 156 -17.16 -9.45 -5.42
CA GLU A 156 -18.37 -9.65 -4.63
C GLU A 156 -18.72 -8.40 -3.81
N LEU A 157 -17.75 -7.81 -3.10
CA LEU A 157 -17.95 -6.59 -2.33
C LEU A 157 -18.34 -5.39 -3.21
N ARG A 158 -17.84 -5.31 -4.46
CA ARG A 158 -18.17 -4.22 -5.40
C ARG A 158 -19.63 -4.16 -5.81
N GLN A 159 -20.41 -5.23 -5.57
CA GLN A 159 -21.87 -5.20 -5.78
C GLN A 159 -22.54 -4.22 -4.81
N ASP A 160 -22.05 -4.15 -3.57
CA ASP A 160 -22.55 -3.26 -2.52
C ASP A 160 -21.72 -1.96 -2.43
N PHE A 161 -20.41 -2.06 -2.72
CA PHE A 161 -19.42 -0.98 -2.58
C PHE A 161 -18.67 -0.73 -3.91
N PRO A 162 -19.32 -0.12 -4.90
CA PRO A 162 -18.77 0.03 -6.25
C PRO A 162 -17.46 0.84 -6.33
N ASP A 163 -17.18 1.70 -5.35
CA ASP A 163 -15.92 2.46 -5.26
C ASP A 163 -14.83 1.72 -4.46
N LEU A 164 -15.00 0.43 -4.13
CA LEU A 164 -13.96 -0.35 -3.47
C LEU A 164 -12.74 -0.51 -4.38
N GLY A 165 -11.59 -0.03 -3.90
CA GLY A 165 -10.31 -0.18 -4.57
C GLY A 165 -9.69 -1.57 -4.40
N THR A 166 -8.81 -1.93 -5.32
CA THR A 166 -7.91 -3.08 -5.16
C THR A 166 -6.53 -2.77 -5.73
N VAL A 167 -5.55 -3.59 -5.41
CA VAL A 167 -4.16 -3.43 -5.84
C VAL A 167 -3.79 -4.49 -6.87
N LEU A 168 -3.03 -4.09 -7.89
CA LEU A 168 -2.40 -4.98 -8.85
C LEU A 168 -0.87 -4.79 -8.83
N GLN A 169 -0.14 -5.88 -9.04
CA GLN A 169 1.32 -5.93 -8.89
C GLN A 169 2.00 -6.18 -10.25
N ALA A 170 2.62 -5.15 -10.81
CA ALA A 170 3.16 -5.19 -12.18
C ALA A 170 4.22 -6.28 -12.44
N TYR A 171 4.90 -6.79 -11.41
CA TYR A 171 5.83 -7.91 -11.56
C TYR A 171 5.18 -9.25 -11.90
N LEU A 172 3.86 -9.43 -11.73
CA LEU A 172 3.19 -10.69 -12.06
C LEU A 172 2.84 -10.69 -13.53
N LYS A 173 3.11 -11.81 -14.20
CA LYS A 173 2.88 -11.95 -15.65
C LYS A 173 1.40 -11.83 -16.04
N ARG A 174 0.49 -12.06 -15.09
CA ARG A 174 -0.97 -11.95 -15.28
C ARG A 174 -1.49 -10.51 -15.28
N THR A 175 -0.76 -9.58 -14.67
CA THR A 175 -1.32 -8.30 -14.23
C THR A 175 -1.80 -7.40 -15.36
N GLU A 176 -1.20 -7.48 -16.54
CA GLU A 176 -1.67 -6.71 -17.70
C GLU A 176 -3.10 -7.10 -18.10
N ALA A 177 -3.43 -8.40 -18.07
CA ALA A 177 -4.78 -8.89 -18.33
C ALA A 177 -5.75 -8.51 -17.19
N ASP A 178 -5.31 -8.60 -15.93
CA ASP A 178 -6.13 -8.13 -14.80
C ASP A 178 -6.41 -6.62 -14.90
N CYS A 179 -5.45 -5.81 -15.37
CA CYS A 179 -5.65 -4.38 -15.62
C CYS A 179 -6.71 -4.13 -16.70
N GLN A 180 -6.71 -4.93 -17.78
CA GLN A 180 -7.71 -4.81 -18.85
C GLN A 180 -9.11 -5.09 -18.30
N GLU A 181 -9.29 -6.17 -17.53
CA GLU A 181 -10.57 -6.53 -16.91
C GLU A 181 -11.06 -5.45 -15.94
N LEU A 182 -10.14 -4.84 -15.19
CA LEU A 182 -10.45 -3.92 -14.10
C LEU A 182 -10.29 -2.44 -14.47
N SER A 183 -10.22 -2.09 -15.75
CA SER A 183 -10.06 -0.71 -16.25
C SER A 183 -11.39 0.05 -16.45
N GLY A 184 -12.53 -0.59 -16.15
CA GLY A 184 -13.87 -0.04 -16.35
C GLY A 184 -14.32 1.04 -15.36
N PRO A 185 -15.53 1.60 -15.54
CA PRO A 185 -16.05 2.70 -14.73
C PRO A 185 -16.05 2.39 -13.23
N ARG A 186 -15.74 3.40 -12.40
CA ARG A 186 -15.64 3.32 -10.92
C ARG A 186 -14.57 2.37 -10.38
N SER A 187 -13.89 1.60 -11.22
CA SER A 187 -12.82 0.72 -10.78
C SER A 187 -11.62 1.54 -10.32
N ARG A 188 -11.33 1.47 -9.02
CA ARG A 188 -10.16 2.09 -8.40
C ARG A 188 -9.04 1.05 -8.35
N ILE A 189 -7.94 1.27 -9.07
CA ILE A 189 -6.83 0.31 -9.17
C ILE A 189 -5.51 0.95 -8.75
N ARG A 190 -4.94 0.43 -7.67
CA ARG A 190 -3.59 0.77 -7.20
C ARG A 190 -2.58 -0.10 -7.93
N LEU A 191 -1.77 0.52 -8.77
CA LEU A 191 -0.71 -0.19 -9.48
C LEU A 191 0.63 0.02 -8.77
N CYS A 192 1.20 -1.07 -8.27
CA CYS A 192 2.54 -1.09 -7.66
C CYS A 192 3.47 -2.05 -8.42
N LYS A 193 4.79 -2.01 -8.14
CA LYS A 193 5.73 -2.97 -8.75
C LYS A 193 5.54 -4.40 -8.23
N GLY A 194 5.22 -4.57 -6.94
CA GLY A 194 5.18 -5.85 -6.23
C GLY A 194 6.23 -5.93 -5.13
N ALA A 195 5.87 -6.53 -3.98
CA ALA A 195 6.68 -6.49 -2.76
C ALA A 195 7.11 -7.87 -2.25
N TYR A 196 6.56 -8.97 -2.78
CA TYR A 196 6.81 -10.32 -2.31
C TYR A 196 7.94 -11.00 -3.09
N ASN A 197 8.39 -12.15 -2.58
CA ASN A 197 9.43 -12.96 -3.23
C ASN A 197 8.78 -14.08 -4.04
N GLU A 198 8.44 -13.77 -5.30
CA GLU A 198 7.68 -14.67 -6.16
C GLU A 198 8.55 -15.50 -7.10
N PRO A 199 8.14 -16.75 -7.40
CA PRO A 199 8.89 -17.60 -8.31
C PRO A 199 8.86 -17.08 -9.75
N ALA A 200 9.91 -17.36 -10.51
CA ALA A 200 10.05 -16.94 -11.92
C ALA A 200 8.95 -17.51 -12.84
N SER A 201 8.25 -18.56 -12.41
CA SER A 201 7.08 -19.10 -13.12
C SER A 201 5.97 -18.06 -13.24
N VAL A 202 5.71 -17.29 -12.19
CA VAL A 202 4.58 -16.33 -12.11
C VAL A 202 5.00 -14.87 -12.22
N ALA A 203 6.25 -14.54 -11.91
CA ALA A 203 6.72 -13.16 -11.82
C ALA A 203 7.98 -12.87 -12.65
N PHE A 204 8.05 -11.67 -13.23
CA PHE A 204 9.26 -11.09 -13.80
C PHE A 204 10.32 -10.88 -12.71
N GLN A 205 11.54 -11.31 -12.98
CA GLN A 205 12.66 -11.26 -12.02
C GLN A 205 13.57 -10.05 -12.25
N GLY A 206 13.65 -9.57 -13.51
CA GLY A 206 14.47 -8.43 -13.89
C GLY A 206 13.80 -7.09 -13.57
N ALA A 207 14.56 -6.14 -13.01
CA ALA A 207 14.04 -4.82 -12.68
C ALA A 207 13.52 -4.04 -13.90
N ARG A 208 14.15 -4.25 -15.07
CA ARG A 208 13.69 -3.67 -16.34
C ARG A 208 12.37 -4.29 -16.78
N ASP A 209 12.27 -5.62 -16.80
CA ASP A 209 11.03 -6.33 -17.17
C ASP A 209 9.85 -5.91 -16.29
N VAL A 210 10.08 -5.73 -14.98
CA VAL A 210 9.06 -5.23 -14.04
C VAL A 210 8.66 -3.80 -14.37
N SER A 211 9.61 -2.93 -14.73
CA SER A 211 9.31 -1.54 -15.08
C SER A 211 8.60 -1.44 -16.43
N ASP A 212 9.00 -2.23 -17.43
CA ASP A 212 8.31 -2.35 -18.72
C ASP A 212 6.87 -2.88 -18.52
N SER A 213 6.69 -3.88 -17.67
CA SER A 213 5.37 -4.39 -17.29
C SER A 213 4.52 -3.33 -16.58
N TYR A 214 5.11 -2.56 -15.66
CA TYR A 214 4.42 -1.46 -14.99
C TYR A 214 3.90 -0.43 -15.98
N LEU A 215 4.72 -0.03 -16.97
CA LEU A 215 4.32 0.92 -17.99
C LEU A 215 3.17 0.41 -18.87
N ARG A 216 3.21 -0.86 -19.30
CA ARG A 216 2.10 -1.47 -20.07
C ARG A 216 0.80 -1.51 -19.25
N CYS A 217 0.88 -1.92 -17.99
CA CYS A 217 -0.28 -1.94 -17.09
C CYS A 217 -0.83 -0.54 -16.84
N LEU A 218 0.05 0.44 -16.62
CA LEU A 218 -0.34 1.82 -16.38
C LEU A 218 -1.02 2.44 -17.60
N GLU A 219 -0.53 2.16 -18.81
CA GLU A 219 -1.14 2.60 -20.05
C GLU A 219 -2.57 2.05 -20.21
N VAL A 220 -2.78 0.76 -19.92
CA VAL A 220 -4.13 0.16 -19.90
C VAL A 220 -5.05 0.89 -18.91
N LEU A 221 -4.59 1.11 -17.68
CA LEU A 221 -5.41 1.77 -16.65
C LEU A 221 -5.71 3.24 -17.00
N MET A 222 -4.72 3.97 -17.53
CA MET A 222 -4.89 5.37 -17.93
C MET A 222 -5.84 5.52 -19.11
N ASN A 223 -5.83 4.60 -20.08
CA ASN A 223 -6.77 4.63 -21.21
C ASN A 223 -8.17 4.07 -20.85
N GLY A 224 -8.31 3.43 -19.69
CA GLY A 224 -9.60 2.97 -19.17
C GLY A 224 -10.52 4.11 -18.70
N SER A 225 -11.71 3.75 -18.19
CA SER A 225 -12.67 4.68 -17.58
C SER A 225 -12.69 4.62 -16.05
N GLY A 226 -11.82 3.80 -15.46
CA GLY A 226 -11.61 3.73 -14.01
C GLY A 226 -10.75 4.88 -13.46
N TYR A 227 -10.34 4.73 -12.20
CA TYR A 227 -9.51 5.65 -11.44
C TYR A 227 -8.16 5.00 -11.08
N PRO A 228 -7.10 5.27 -11.86
CA PRO A 228 -5.76 4.76 -11.59
C PRO A 228 -5.14 5.41 -10.35
N MET A 229 -4.53 4.59 -9.51
CA MET A 229 -3.78 5.01 -8.33
C MET A 229 -2.31 4.58 -8.51
N VAL A 230 -1.46 5.53 -8.90
CA VAL A 230 -0.05 5.31 -9.29
C VAL A 230 0.82 5.16 -8.04
N ALA A 231 0.96 3.92 -7.54
CA ALA A 231 1.75 3.62 -6.35
C ALA A 231 3.23 3.38 -6.68
N SER A 232 4.02 4.45 -6.74
CA SER A 232 5.45 4.39 -7.03
C SER A 232 6.22 5.59 -6.48
N HIS A 233 7.47 5.36 -6.07
CA HIS A 233 8.45 6.41 -5.74
C HIS A 233 9.54 6.54 -6.79
N ASP A 234 9.41 5.85 -7.92
CA ASP A 234 10.36 5.86 -9.02
C ASP A 234 10.11 7.10 -9.89
N PRO A 235 11.09 8.02 -10.03
CA PRO A 235 10.93 9.20 -10.88
C PRO A 235 10.48 8.85 -12.31
N GLU A 236 11.02 7.78 -12.90
CA GLU A 236 10.68 7.38 -14.27
C GLU A 236 9.20 6.98 -14.39
N MET A 237 8.63 6.35 -13.36
CA MET A 237 7.22 5.96 -13.35
C MET A 237 6.30 7.16 -13.10
N ILE A 238 6.75 8.13 -12.30
CA ILE A 238 6.00 9.37 -12.03
C ILE A 238 5.91 10.20 -13.31
N GLU A 239 7.04 10.43 -13.99
CA GLU A 239 7.09 11.15 -15.26
C GLU A 239 6.30 10.43 -16.36
N ALA A 240 6.34 9.09 -16.38
CA ALA A 240 5.52 8.31 -17.29
C ALA A 240 4.01 8.45 -17.02
N ALA A 241 3.60 8.47 -15.76
CA ALA A 241 2.21 8.67 -15.38
C ALA A 241 1.69 10.06 -15.80
N GLU A 242 2.46 11.13 -15.59
CA GLU A 242 2.10 12.47 -16.04
C GLU A 242 1.89 12.51 -17.57
N ARG A 243 2.80 11.90 -18.34
CA ARG A 243 2.67 11.81 -19.80
C ARG A 243 1.46 10.98 -20.24
N LEU A 244 1.25 9.81 -19.64
CA LEU A 244 0.12 8.94 -19.97
C LEU A 244 -1.22 9.59 -19.61
N ALA A 245 -1.30 10.29 -18.47
CA ALA A 245 -2.48 11.05 -18.09
C ALA A 245 -2.79 12.16 -19.10
N ALA A 246 -1.79 12.92 -19.52
CA ALA A 246 -1.96 13.96 -20.55
C ALA A 246 -2.45 13.37 -21.89
N ASN A 247 -1.87 12.26 -22.34
CA ASN A 247 -2.29 11.58 -23.57
C ASN A 247 -3.72 11.03 -23.50
N ALA A 248 -4.13 10.53 -22.33
CA ALA A 248 -5.48 10.02 -22.09
C ALA A 248 -6.51 11.13 -21.78
N GLY A 249 -6.09 12.41 -21.75
CA GLY A 249 -6.97 13.53 -21.42
C GLY A 249 -7.45 13.56 -19.97
N ARG A 250 -6.69 12.94 -19.05
CA ARG A 250 -7.02 12.89 -17.61
C ARG A 250 -6.59 14.17 -16.90
N SER A 251 -7.46 14.66 -16.04
CA SER A 251 -7.15 15.72 -15.08
C SER A 251 -6.61 15.15 -13.77
N ALA A 252 -6.12 16.01 -12.88
CA ALA A 252 -5.70 15.63 -11.54
C ALA A 252 -6.84 15.00 -10.70
N ALA A 253 -8.10 15.20 -11.08
CA ALA A 253 -9.25 14.59 -10.42
C ALA A 253 -9.51 13.14 -10.88
N ASP A 254 -8.87 12.68 -11.96
CA ASP A 254 -9.16 11.39 -12.61
C ASP A 254 -8.14 10.28 -12.28
N PHE A 255 -7.08 10.62 -11.55
CA PHE A 255 -6.08 9.67 -11.04
C PHE A 255 -5.39 10.27 -9.81
N GLU A 256 -4.55 9.51 -9.13
CA GLU A 256 -3.69 10.03 -8.05
C GLU A 256 -2.33 9.34 -8.04
N PHE A 257 -1.34 10.01 -7.44
CA PHE A 257 -0.09 9.39 -7.04
C PHE A 257 -0.22 8.83 -5.63
N GLN A 258 0.42 7.70 -5.38
CA GLN A 258 0.49 7.13 -4.05
C GLN A 258 1.93 6.85 -3.63
N MET A 259 2.28 7.28 -2.42
CA MET A 259 3.60 7.09 -1.85
C MET A 259 3.53 6.69 -0.39
N LEU A 260 4.45 5.85 0.03
CA LEU A 260 4.61 5.48 1.43
C LEU A 260 5.00 6.67 2.31
N PHE A 261 4.53 6.64 3.55
CA PHE A 261 4.91 7.56 4.61
C PHE A 261 6.44 7.60 4.81
N GLY A 262 6.98 8.82 4.94
CA GLY A 262 8.41 9.07 5.14
C GLY A 262 9.33 8.89 3.92
N ILE A 263 8.79 8.48 2.76
CA ILE A 263 9.56 8.24 1.54
C ILE A 263 9.30 9.34 0.51
N ARG A 264 10.38 10.01 0.07
CA ARG A 264 10.34 11.12 -0.90
C ARG A 264 9.33 12.21 -0.53
N ASP A 265 9.25 12.58 0.74
CA ASP A 265 8.33 13.60 1.26
C ASP A 265 8.42 14.96 0.54
N GLN A 266 9.61 15.34 0.03
CA GLN A 266 9.75 16.52 -0.84
C GLN A 266 9.03 16.37 -2.18
N GLU A 267 9.05 15.18 -2.77
CA GLU A 267 8.32 14.89 -4.02
C GLU A 267 6.81 14.88 -3.79
N GLN A 268 6.37 14.32 -2.66
CA GLN A 268 4.96 14.34 -2.28
C GLN A 268 4.44 15.79 -2.21
N ARG A 269 5.19 16.71 -1.59
CA ARG A 269 4.82 18.13 -1.57
C ARG A 269 4.89 18.78 -2.94
N ARG A 270 5.96 18.53 -3.71
CA ARG A 270 6.09 19.06 -5.08
C ARG A 270 4.87 18.72 -5.94
N LEU A 271 4.41 17.47 -5.89
CA LEU A 271 3.24 17.00 -6.64
C LEU A 271 1.95 17.72 -6.19
N VAL A 272 1.74 17.87 -4.88
CA VAL A 272 0.60 18.65 -4.34
C VAL A 272 0.67 20.13 -4.77
N ASP A 273 1.85 20.74 -4.72
CA ASP A 273 2.06 22.15 -5.08
C ASP A 273 1.74 22.43 -6.56
N VAL A 274 1.90 21.43 -7.44
CA VAL A 274 1.50 21.51 -8.85
C VAL A 274 0.06 21.02 -9.10
N GLY A 275 -0.73 20.83 -8.06
CA GLY A 275 -2.16 20.53 -8.12
C GLY A 275 -2.50 19.05 -8.33
N GLN A 276 -1.55 18.13 -8.17
CA GLN A 276 -1.82 16.70 -8.26
C GLN A 276 -2.36 16.14 -6.94
N HIS A 277 -3.25 15.16 -7.03
CA HIS A 277 -3.63 14.37 -5.85
C HIS A 277 -2.51 13.40 -5.47
N VAL A 278 -2.13 13.44 -4.19
CA VAL A 278 -1.14 12.54 -3.62
C VAL A 278 -1.72 11.88 -2.38
N ARG A 279 -1.84 10.56 -2.39
CA ARG A 279 -2.22 9.76 -1.21
C ARG A 279 -1.01 9.15 -0.54
N VAL A 280 -0.85 9.42 0.74
CA VAL A 280 0.23 8.85 1.55
C VAL A 280 -0.25 7.58 2.24
N TYR A 281 0.44 6.47 2.02
CA TYR A 281 0.17 5.20 2.70
C TYR A 281 0.86 5.19 4.07
N VAL A 282 0.07 5.18 5.13
CA VAL A 282 0.50 5.36 6.52
C VAL A 282 0.25 4.06 7.31
N PRO A 283 1.29 3.25 7.54
CA PRO A 283 1.18 2.07 8.38
C PRO A 283 1.23 2.45 9.87
N TYR A 284 0.48 1.73 10.70
CA TYR A 284 0.54 1.85 12.17
C TYR A 284 0.20 0.53 12.87
N GLY A 285 0.61 0.40 14.13
CA GLY A 285 0.34 -0.78 14.95
C GLY A 285 1.60 -1.55 15.36
N GLU A 286 1.41 -2.53 16.23
CA GLU A 286 2.52 -3.24 16.89
C GLU A 286 3.28 -4.20 15.95
N GLN A 287 2.65 -4.66 14.85
CA GLN A 287 3.25 -5.63 13.93
C GLN A 287 4.10 -4.98 12.82
N TRP A 288 4.80 -3.88 13.14
CA TRP A 288 5.54 -3.09 12.16
C TRP A 288 6.80 -3.74 11.60
N TYR A 289 7.35 -4.75 12.28
CA TYR A 289 8.68 -5.29 11.93
C TYR A 289 8.74 -5.92 10.53
N GLY A 290 7.78 -6.79 10.20
CA GLY A 290 7.73 -7.44 8.88
C GLY A 290 7.60 -6.42 7.75
N TYR A 291 6.70 -5.45 7.93
CA TYR A 291 6.53 -4.30 7.04
C TYR A 291 7.85 -3.52 6.87
N PHE A 292 8.47 -3.10 7.96
CA PHE A 292 9.70 -2.32 7.95
C PHE A 292 10.85 -3.04 7.25
N MET A 293 11.02 -4.35 7.49
CA MET A 293 12.06 -5.14 6.84
C MET A 293 11.88 -5.23 5.33
N ARG A 294 10.63 -5.34 4.83
CA ARG A 294 10.34 -5.26 3.39
C ARG A 294 10.72 -3.90 2.81
N ARG A 295 10.45 -2.81 3.54
CA ARG A 295 10.84 -1.44 3.13
C ARG A 295 12.36 -1.24 3.08
N LEU A 296 13.11 -1.85 4.00
CA LEU A 296 14.58 -1.85 3.94
C LEU A 296 15.11 -2.63 2.73
N ALA A 297 14.43 -3.73 2.35
CA ALA A 297 14.84 -4.58 1.24
C ALA A 297 14.68 -3.91 -0.14
N GLU A 298 13.77 -2.94 -0.27
CA GLU A 298 13.40 -2.33 -1.55
C GLU A 298 14.42 -1.37 -2.14
N ARG A 299 15.26 -0.71 -1.32
CA ARG A 299 16.33 0.18 -1.84
C ARG A 299 17.62 0.08 -1.02
N PRO A 300 18.79 -0.07 -1.68
CA PRO A 300 20.10 -0.02 -1.01
C PRO A 300 20.33 1.26 -0.21
N ALA A 301 19.71 2.38 -0.63
CA ALA A 301 19.77 3.63 0.11
C ALA A 301 19.10 3.53 1.51
N ASN A 302 17.96 2.83 1.61
CA ASN A 302 17.27 2.60 2.88
C ASN A 302 18.14 1.77 3.83
N LEU A 303 18.85 0.79 3.28
CA LEU A 303 19.89 0.01 3.95
C LEU A 303 21.09 0.84 4.41
N MET A 304 21.59 1.76 3.58
CA MET A 304 22.69 2.66 3.96
C MET A 304 22.28 3.62 5.08
N PHE A 305 21.03 4.09 5.10
CA PHE A 305 20.50 4.87 6.23
C PHE A 305 20.43 4.02 7.51
N PHE A 306 19.94 2.78 7.42
CA PHE A 306 19.92 1.82 8.54
C PHE A 306 21.34 1.48 9.04
N ALA A 307 22.28 1.22 8.14
CA ALA A 307 23.67 0.96 8.48
C ALA A 307 24.32 2.19 9.14
N ARG A 308 24.05 3.40 8.65
CA ARG A 308 24.52 4.65 9.27
C ARG A 308 23.95 4.87 10.66
N SER A 309 22.68 4.55 10.91
CA SER A 309 22.09 4.66 12.25
C SER A 309 22.63 3.63 13.24
N LEU A 310 23.19 2.51 12.76
CA LEU A 310 23.93 1.55 13.58
C LEU A 310 25.38 1.98 13.84
N ILE A 311 25.99 2.69 12.90
CA ILE A 311 27.39 3.17 12.95
C ILE A 311 27.52 4.53 13.65
N SER A 312 26.43 5.30 13.84
CA SER A 312 26.42 6.52 14.65
C SER A 312 26.53 6.23 16.16
N ARG A 313 27.63 5.57 16.53
CA ARG A 313 28.24 5.54 17.86
C ARG A 313 29.69 5.97 17.70
N ASN A 314 29.87 7.29 17.71
CA ASN A 314 30.61 7.99 18.75
C ASN A 314 30.00 9.39 18.87
#